data_AF-A0A6N2QYJ7-F1
#
_entry.id   AF-A0A6N2QYJ7-F1
#
_cell.length_a   1.000
_cell.length_b   1.000
_cell.length_c   1.000
_cell.angle_alpha   90.00
_cell.angle_beta   90.00
_cell.angle_gamma   90.00
#
_symmetry.space_group_name_H-M   'P 1'
#
loop_
_entity.id
_entity.type
_entity.pdbx_description
1 polymer ?
#
loop_
_entity_poly.entity_id
_entity_poly.type
_entity_poly.pdbx_seq_one_letter_code
_entity_poly.pdbx_strand_id
1 'polypeptide(L)'
;MENIRAFFNMVEEYLTHYKEIIEYKSDFTKYPTYGNLDYYDTCDITYKIASKLFSMNKDDRSIYAKLIIELLETECSVIGLYDYEEDVEYYHKQIGENTWDTSIKPIDGYEKTFQTVYIRECGPERIKCDVGCIYSDIDFFIQTVFSLFLDFGIDISSIINSICDESSILKDIYNDAIKYGKRSSIEINKIRKQRNPITANQQYDTIKALLNAAGWEGADNTKIAEFVAWLVNGSPTYIRQYILSGESRDKDKKNADSKLIEEKFKLIGMSYNDGEIKK
;
A
#
# COMPACT_ATOMS: atom_id res chain seq x y z
N MET A 1 9.50 8.82 1.31
CA MET A 1 10.59 9.18 0.39
C MET A 1 11.41 7.96 0.02
N GLU A 2 12.12 7.32 0.96
CA GLU A 2 12.92 6.11 0.67
C GLU A 2 12.13 4.99 -0.03
N ASN A 3 10.87 4.76 0.37
CA ASN A 3 10.01 3.75 -0.27
C ASN A 3 9.74 4.03 -1.77
N ILE A 4 9.56 5.29 -2.15
CA ILE A 4 9.33 5.64 -3.57
C ILE A 4 10.63 5.47 -4.35
N ARG A 5 11.76 5.92 -3.81
CA ARG A 5 13.07 5.69 -4.42
C ARG A 5 13.38 4.20 -4.57
N ALA A 6 13.03 3.39 -3.57
CA ALA A 6 13.20 1.94 -3.65
C ALA A 6 12.40 1.33 -4.80
N PHE A 7 11.16 1.80 -5.03
CA PHE A 7 10.35 1.36 -6.16
C PHE A 7 11.00 1.73 -7.51
N PHE A 8 11.44 2.98 -7.69
CA PHE A 8 12.06 3.40 -8.95
C PHE A 8 13.45 2.78 -9.17
N ASN A 9 14.24 2.57 -8.10
CA ASN A 9 15.49 1.81 -8.19
C ASN A 9 15.24 0.37 -8.66
N MET A 10 14.18 -0.28 -8.17
CA MET A 10 13.79 -1.62 -8.63
C MET A 10 13.40 -1.61 -10.11
N VAL A 11 12.67 -0.58 -10.56
CA VAL A 11 12.33 -0.44 -11.99
C VAL A 11 13.59 -0.24 -12.83
N GLU A 12 14.49 0.66 -12.42
CA GLU A 12 15.76 0.90 -13.12
C GLU A 12 16.61 -0.37 -13.19
N GLU A 13 16.77 -1.07 -12.06
CA GLU A 13 17.50 -2.35 -12.01
C GLU A 13 16.88 -3.35 -12.99
N TYR A 14 15.56 -3.50 -12.99
CA TYR A 14 14.87 -4.41 -13.89
C TYR A 14 15.11 -4.06 -15.37
N LEU A 15 15.10 -2.78 -15.72
CA LEU A 15 15.40 -2.28 -17.07
C LEU A 15 16.85 -2.54 -17.52
N THR A 16 17.79 -2.77 -16.59
CA THR A 16 19.18 -3.13 -16.97
C THR A 16 19.32 -4.58 -17.43
N HIS A 17 18.36 -5.46 -17.14
CA HIS A 17 18.39 -6.89 -17.47
C HIS A 17 17.87 -7.20 -18.89
N TYR A 18 17.88 -6.23 -19.80
CA TYR A 18 17.37 -6.36 -21.18
C TYR A 18 17.97 -7.54 -21.97
N LYS A 19 19.21 -7.93 -21.67
CA LYS A 19 19.89 -9.05 -22.34
C LYS A 19 19.21 -10.39 -22.07
N GLU A 20 18.73 -10.60 -20.86
CA GLU A 20 18.04 -11.84 -20.48
C GLU A 20 16.71 -11.96 -21.23
N ILE A 21 15.99 -10.84 -21.38
CA ILE A 21 14.69 -10.80 -22.07
C ILE A 21 14.83 -11.11 -23.55
N ILE A 22 15.94 -10.73 -24.18
CA ILE A 22 16.24 -11.09 -25.57
C ILE A 22 16.39 -12.59 -25.73
N GLU A 23 17.04 -13.28 -24.77
CA GLU A 23 17.21 -14.73 -24.81
C GLU A 23 15.87 -15.48 -24.68
N TYR A 24 14.91 -14.90 -23.95
CA TYR A 24 13.57 -15.45 -23.77
C TYR A 24 12.52 -14.94 -24.76
N LYS A 25 12.92 -14.27 -25.85
CA LYS A 25 11.97 -13.70 -26.81
C LYS A 25 11.00 -14.78 -27.32
N SER A 26 9.71 -14.51 -27.13
CA SER A 26 8.62 -15.34 -27.61
C SER A 26 8.36 -15.13 -29.11
N ASP A 27 8.04 -16.20 -29.84
CA ASP A 27 7.61 -16.13 -31.24
C ASP A 27 6.24 -15.44 -31.41
N PHE A 28 5.52 -15.23 -30.30
CA PHE A 28 4.20 -14.61 -30.28
C PHE A 28 4.22 -13.08 -30.15
N THR A 29 5.39 -12.48 -29.90
CA THR A 29 5.54 -11.01 -29.77
C THR A 29 6.51 -10.43 -30.79
N LYS A 30 6.24 -9.21 -31.29
CA LYS A 30 7.07 -8.56 -32.32
C LYS A 30 8.45 -8.20 -31.75
N TYR A 31 8.46 -7.71 -30.52
CA TYR A 31 9.64 -7.29 -29.77
C TYR A 31 9.85 -8.19 -28.54
N PRO A 32 11.09 -8.33 -28.05
CA PRO A 32 11.32 -8.81 -26.69
C PRO A 32 10.53 -7.92 -25.71
N THR A 33 9.80 -8.54 -24.79
CA THR A 33 8.86 -7.84 -23.91
C THR A 33 9.29 -8.03 -22.46
N TYR A 34 9.39 -6.94 -21.71
CA TYR A 34 9.60 -7.00 -20.27
C TYR A 34 8.36 -7.59 -19.59
N GLY A 35 8.58 -8.52 -18.65
CA GLY A 35 7.51 -9.00 -17.77
C GLY A 35 7.12 -7.97 -16.71
N ASN A 36 6.15 -8.33 -15.89
CA ASN A 36 5.77 -7.53 -14.73
C ASN A 36 6.87 -7.47 -13.66
N LEU A 37 6.89 -6.39 -12.90
CA LEU A 37 7.60 -6.26 -11.64
C LEU A 37 7.05 -7.24 -10.60
N ASP A 38 7.84 -7.56 -9.58
CA ASP A 38 7.38 -8.45 -8.51
C ASP A 38 6.21 -7.81 -7.73
N TYR A 39 5.07 -8.51 -7.73
CA TYR A 39 3.86 -8.04 -7.09
C TYR A 39 3.99 -7.93 -5.56
N TYR A 40 4.77 -8.80 -4.92
CA TYR A 40 4.94 -8.78 -3.47
C TYR A 40 5.84 -7.63 -3.04
N ASP A 41 6.91 -7.34 -3.79
CA ASP A 41 7.80 -6.21 -3.52
C ASP A 41 7.07 -4.86 -3.67
N THR A 42 6.29 -4.68 -4.74
CA THR A 42 5.47 -3.48 -4.92
C THR A 42 4.42 -3.30 -3.82
N CYS A 43 3.81 -4.40 -3.37
CA CYS A 43 2.91 -4.41 -2.24
C CYS A 43 3.61 -4.00 -0.93
N ASP A 44 4.78 -4.56 -0.61
CA ASP A 44 5.53 -4.26 0.62
C ASP A 44 5.89 -2.76 0.71
N ILE A 45 6.33 -2.17 -0.40
CA ILE A 45 6.60 -0.72 -0.48
C ILE A 45 5.34 0.08 -0.15
N THR A 46 4.21 -0.30 -0.72
CA THR A 46 2.93 0.37 -0.47
C THR A 46 2.47 0.19 1.00
N TYR A 47 2.66 -0.99 1.58
CA TYR A 47 2.41 -1.26 3.01
C TYR A 47 3.25 -0.37 3.92
N LYS A 48 4.51 -0.11 3.57
CA LYS A 48 5.40 0.80 4.32
C LYS A 48 4.92 2.26 4.24
N ILE A 49 4.42 2.71 3.08
CA ILE A 49 3.82 4.05 2.92
C ILE A 49 2.56 4.17 3.79
N ALA A 50 1.66 3.18 3.74
CA ALA A 50 0.46 3.15 4.58
C ALA A 50 0.80 3.16 6.08
N SER A 51 1.77 2.35 6.50
CA SER A 51 2.24 2.29 7.88
C SER A 51 2.75 3.64 8.38
N LYS A 52 3.42 4.43 7.51
CA LYS A 52 3.88 5.77 7.84
C LYS A 52 2.71 6.74 8.01
N LEU A 53 1.74 6.74 7.09
CA LEU A 53 0.53 7.56 7.20
C LEU A 53 -0.26 7.30 8.48
N PHE A 54 -0.40 6.03 8.89
CA PHE A 54 -1.05 5.67 10.17
C PHE A 54 -0.32 6.21 11.40
N SER A 55 1.01 6.30 11.35
CA SER A 55 1.81 6.82 12.47
C SER A 55 1.81 8.35 12.57
N MET A 56 1.37 9.04 11.52
CA MET A 56 1.37 10.49 11.45
C MET A 56 0.07 11.08 12.01
N ASN A 57 0.20 12.28 12.59
CA ASN A 57 -0.94 13.12 12.91
C ASN A 57 -1.66 13.58 11.61
N LYS A 58 -2.88 14.13 11.72
CA LYS A 58 -3.67 14.47 10.53
C LYS A 58 -3.01 15.56 9.67
N ASP A 59 -2.39 16.55 10.30
CA ASP A 59 -1.85 17.73 9.62
C ASP A 59 -0.56 17.39 8.83
N ASP A 60 0.27 16.50 9.39
CA ASP A 60 1.52 16.05 8.76
C ASP A 60 1.30 15.17 7.52
N ARG A 61 0.13 14.52 7.41
CA ARG A 61 -0.18 13.61 6.30
C ARG A 61 -0.23 14.34 4.97
N SER A 62 -0.79 15.55 4.91
CA SER A 62 -0.86 16.34 3.69
C SER A 62 0.53 16.80 3.24
N ILE A 63 1.41 17.15 4.18
CA ILE A 63 2.81 17.49 3.89
C ILE A 63 3.54 16.27 3.35
N TYR A 64 3.35 15.10 3.97
CA TYR A 64 3.95 13.86 3.51
C TYR A 64 3.45 13.46 2.11
N ALA A 65 2.15 13.55 1.84
CA ALA A 65 1.59 13.27 0.53
C ALA A 65 2.15 14.21 -0.55
N LYS A 66 2.29 15.50 -0.23
CA LYS A 66 2.92 16.48 -1.11
C LYS A 66 4.35 16.06 -1.49
N LEU A 67 5.19 15.74 -0.50
CA LEU A 67 6.57 15.28 -0.75
C LEU A 67 6.62 14.00 -1.59
N ILE A 68 5.68 13.07 -1.37
CA ILE A 68 5.60 11.84 -2.17
C ILE A 68 5.21 12.16 -3.61
N ILE A 69 4.23 13.04 -3.84
CA ILE A 69 3.77 13.43 -5.19
C ILE A 69 4.89 14.18 -5.94
N GLU A 70 5.61 15.10 -5.29
CA GLU A 70 6.77 15.77 -5.89
C GLU A 70 7.86 14.78 -6.31
N LEU A 71 8.10 13.76 -5.50
CA LEU A 71 9.06 12.72 -5.82
C LEU A 71 8.57 11.83 -6.96
N LEU A 72 7.30 11.42 -6.96
CA LEU A 72 6.72 10.65 -8.07
C LEU A 72 6.86 11.40 -9.40
N GLU A 73 6.56 12.71 -9.42
CA GLU A 73 6.68 13.53 -10.62
C GLU A 73 8.13 13.55 -11.13
N THR A 74 9.08 13.74 -10.20
CA THR A 74 10.51 13.77 -10.52
C THR A 74 10.97 12.42 -11.08
N GLU A 75 10.68 11.32 -10.38
CA GLU A 75 11.16 9.99 -10.76
C GLU A 75 10.51 9.49 -12.07
N CYS A 76 9.21 9.75 -12.28
CA CYS A 76 8.54 9.46 -13.55
C CYS A 76 9.16 10.22 -14.73
N SER A 77 9.55 11.48 -14.51
CA SER A 77 10.24 12.26 -15.53
C SER A 77 11.65 11.75 -15.81
N VAL A 78 12.40 11.39 -14.75
CA VAL A 78 13.79 10.91 -14.86
C VAL A 78 13.88 9.55 -15.54
N ILE A 79 13.00 8.61 -15.20
CA ILE A 79 13.10 7.23 -15.69
C ILE A 79 12.88 7.11 -17.20
N GLY A 80 12.12 8.04 -17.79
CA GLY A 80 11.86 8.13 -19.23
C GLY A 80 11.51 6.77 -19.82
N LEU A 81 10.38 6.18 -19.40
CA LEU A 81 10.18 4.74 -19.48
C LEU A 81 10.27 4.17 -20.90
N TYR A 82 9.71 4.87 -21.88
CA TYR A 82 9.72 4.52 -23.30
C TYR A 82 10.16 5.71 -24.16
N ASP A 83 10.72 5.41 -25.32
CA ASP A 83 11.18 6.41 -26.30
C ASP A 83 10.05 6.82 -27.26
N TYR A 84 9.20 5.87 -27.65
CA TYR A 84 8.05 6.12 -28.51
C TYR A 84 7.01 4.99 -28.43
N GLU A 85 5.80 5.31 -28.88
CA GLU A 85 4.70 4.35 -29.05
C GLU A 85 4.66 3.81 -30.48
N GLU A 86 4.28 2.54 -30.62
CA GLU A 86 4.11 1.91 -31.93
C GLU A 86 2.83 1.09 -31.97
N ASP A 87 1.98 1.31 -32.98
CA ASP A 87 0.83 0.44 -33.22
C ASP A 87 1.26 -0.83 -33.96
N VAL A 88 1.16 -1.96 -33.27
CA VAL A 88 1.55 -3.27 -33.79
C VAL A 88 0.31 -4.07 -34.15
N GLU A 89 0.32 -4.59 -35.37
CA GLU A 89 -0.69 -5.54 -35.83
C GLU A 89 -0.50 -6.91 -35.15
N TYR A 90 -1.58 -7.46 -34.61
CA TYR A 90 -1.62 -8.82 -34.08
C TYR A 90 -2.95 -9.48 -34.43
N TYR A 91 -2.95 -10.79 -34.27
CA TYR A 91 -4.07 -11.67 -34.52
C TYR A 91 -4.46 -12.28 -33.19
N HIS A 92 -5.74 -12.31 -32.85
CA HIS A 92 -6.21 -12.91 -31.61
C HIS A 92 -7.43 -13.81 -31.81
N LYS A 93 -7.61 -14.76 -30.90
CA LYS A 93 -8.81 -15.60 -30.84
C LYS A 93 -9.20 -15.83 -29.39
N GLN A 94 -10.47 -15.66 -29.08
CA GLN A 94 -10.98 -16.00 -27.76
C GLN A 94 -10.99 -17.53 -27.60
N ILE A 95 -10.26 -18.04 -26.62
CA ILE A 95 -10.16 -19.48 -26.31
C ILE A 95 -10.85 -19.86 -25.00
N GLY A 96 -11.38 -18.88 -24.26
CA GLY A 96 -12.15 -19.10 -23.04
C GLY A 96 -12.83 -17.83 -22.54
N GLU A 97 -13.52 -17.94 -21.40
CA GLU A 97 -14.08 -16.77 -20.71
C GLU A 97 -12.92 -15.86 -20.29
N ASN A 98 -12.80 -14.69 -20.93
CA ASN A 98 -11.71 -13.72 -20.76
C ASN A 98 -10.30 -14.21 -21.08
N THR A 99 -10.13 -15.30 -21.82
CA THR A 99 -8.81 -15.80 -22.25
C THR A 99 -8.65 -15.69 -23.76
N TRP A 100 -7.55 -15.09 -24.19
CA TRP A 100 -7.25 -14.83 -25.59
C TRP A 100 -5.91 -15.47 -25.96
N ASP A 101 -5.88 -16.13 -27.10
CA ASP A 101 -4.64 -16.57 -27.75
C ASP A 101 -4.22 -15.49 -28.75
N THR A 102 -2.91 -15.19 -28.86
CA THR A 102 -2.39 -14.08 -29.67
C THR A 102 -1.22 -14.52 -30.55
N SER A 103 -1.09 -13.88 -31.72
CA SER A 103 -0.03 -14.15 -32.69
C SER A 103 0.31 -12.91 -33.50
N ILE A 104 1.59 -12.72 -33.82
CA ILE A 104 2.07 -11.70 -34.77
C ILE A 104 1.94 -12.13 -36.24
N LYS A 105 1.62 -13.40 -36.50
CA LYS A 105 1.40 -13.94 -37.84
C LYS A 105 -0.09 -14.22 -38.05
N PRO A 106 -0.62 -14.05 -39.28
CA PRO A 106 -1.98 -14.45 -39.59
C PRO A 106 -2.20 -15.93 -39.32
N ILE A 107 -3.26 -16.26 -38.59
CA ILE A 107 -3.71 -17.63 -38.32
C ILE A 107 -5.19 -17.73 -38.72
N ASP A 108 -5.58 -18.81 -39.37
CA ASP A 108 -6.97 -19.01 -39.78
C ASP A 108 -7.91 -19.05 -38.56
N GLY A 109 -9.02 -18.32 -38.65
CA GLY A 109 -9.98 -18.14 -37.56
C GLY A 109 -9.51 -17.23 -36.41
N TYR A 110 -8.39 -16.50 -36.55
CA TYR A 110 -8.02 -15.40 -35.67
C TYR A 110 -8.47 -14.07 -36.28
N GLU A 111 -8.95 -13.16 -35.44
CA GLU A 111 -9.32 -11.81 -35.83
C GLU A 111 -8.09 -10.90 -35.83
N LYS A 112 -8.01 -9.99 -36.81
CA LYS A 112 -6.94 -9.00 -36.92
C LYS A 112 -7.27 -7.79 -36.05
N THR A 113 -6.29 -7.31 -35.29
CA THR A 113 -6.40 -6.16 -34.39
C THR A 113 -5.05 -5.42 -34.29
N PHE A 114 -5.05 -4.27 -33.60
CA PHE A 114 -3.89 -3.39 -33.41
C PHE A 114 -3.74 -2.99 -31.95
N GLN A 115 -2.51 -2.98 -31.44
CA GLN A 115 -2.19 -2.69 -30.04
C GLN A 115 -1.03 -1.72 -30.05
N THR A 116 -1.19 -0.65 -29.31
CA THR A 116 -0.12 0.28 -29.00
C THR A 116 0.84 -0.41 -28.03
N VAL A 117 2.09 -0.54 -28.43
CA VAL A 117 3.19 -1.03 -27.59
C VAL A 117 4.13 0.14 -27.27
N TYR A 118 4.78 0.06 -26.11
CA TYR A 118 5.64 1.12 -25.60
C TYR A 118 7.09 0.69 -25.77
N ILE A 119 7.84 1.34 -26.65
CA ILE A 119 9.16 0.88 -27.06
C ILE A 119 10.27 1.66 -26.38
N ARG A 120 11.23 0.94 -25.81
CA ARG A 120 12.52 1.46 -25.33
C ARG A 120 13.66 0.86 -26.13
N GLU A 121 14.60 1.68 -26.58
CA GLU A 121 15.86 1.26 -27.20
C GLU A 121 16.90 0.93 -26.10
N CYS A 122 17.21 -0.35 -25.94
CA CYS A 122 18.11 -0.86 -24.91
C CYS A 122 19.52 -1.15 -25.44
N GLY A 123 20.53 -0.81 -24.64
CA GLY A 123 21.94 -1.11 -24.94
C GLY A 123 22.57 -0.25 -26.04
N PRO A 124 23.88 -0.37 -26.27
CA PRO A 124 24.56 0.34 -27.35
C PRO A 124 24.06 -0.08 -28.75
N GLU A 125 23.50 -1.29 -28.87
CA GLU A 125 22.93 -1.80 -30.11
C GLU A 125 21.52 -1.26 -30.41
N ARG A 126 20.92 -0.50 -29.47
CA ARG A 126 19.56 0.09 -29.59
C ARG A 126 18.50 -0.96 -29.91
N ILE A 127 18.50 -2.04 -29.15
CA ILE A 127 17.53 -3.12 -29.32
C ILE A 127 16.17 -2.63 -28.84
N LYS A 128 15.15 -2.75 -29.69
CA LYS A 128 13.79 -2.35 -29.38
C LYS A 128 13.14 -3.38 -28.46
N CYS A 129 12.79 -2.95 -27.25
CA CYS A 129 12.09 -3.77 -26.26
C CYS A 129 10.76 -3.13 -25.92
N ASP A 130 9.73 -3.96 -25.76
CA ASP A 130 8.41 -3.53 -25.29
C ASP A 130 8.40 -3.48 -23.75
N VAL A 131 8.13 -2.30 -23.19
CA VAL A 131 8.08 -2.01 -21.76
C VAL A 131 6.65 -1.81 -21.24
N GLY A 132 5.62 -2.16 -22.03
CA GLY A 132 4.22 -1.93 -21.68
C GLY A 132 3.80 -2.54 -20.34
N CYS A 133 4.30 -3.71 -19.97
CA CYS A 133 4.02 -4.30 -18.65
C CYS A 133 4.57 -3.46 -17.50
N ILE A 134 5.82 -2.97 -17.63
CA ILE A 134 6.43 -2.11 -16.61
C ILE A 134 5.68 -0.77 -16.52
N TYR A 135 5.27 -0.21 -17.66
CA TYR A 135 4.47 1.02 -17.70
C TYR A 135 3.18 0.85 -16.90
N SER A 136 2.47 -0.25 -17.14
CA SER A 136 1.27 -0.59 -16.41
C SER A 136 1.53 -0.79 -14.92
N ASP A 137 2.64 -1.40 -14.52
CA ASP A 137 2.97 -1.62 -13.10
C ASP A 137 3.27 -0.30 -12.36
N ILE A 138 3.94 0.66 -13.02
CA ILE A 138 4.16 2.01 -12.49
C ILE A 138 2.83 2.74 -12.31
N ASP A 139 1.97 2.72 -13.33
CA ASP A 139 0.62 3.29 -13.28
C ASP A 139 -0.18 2.73 -12.09
N PHE A 140 -0.23 1.40 -11.96
CA PHE A 140 -0.92 0.73 -10.86
C PHE A 140 -0.33 1.06 -9.49
N PHE A 141 1.00 1.14 -9.36
CA PHE A 141 1.66 1.52 -8.12
C PHE A 141 1.25 2.94 -7.69
N ILE A 142 1.35 3.91 -8.60
CA ILE A 142 1.00 5.31 -8.34
C ILE A 142 -0.49 5.45 -8.02
N GLN A 143 -1.35 4.79 -8.81
CA GLN A 143 -2.79 4.76 -8.57
C GLN A 143 -3.11 4.22 -7.17
N THR A 144 -2.38 3.19 -6.71
CA THR A 144 -2.53 2.62 -5.37
C THR A 144 -2.11 3.61 -4.28
N VAL A 145 -0.99 4.32 -4.47
CA VAL A 145 -0.54 5.37 -3.54
C VAL A 145 -1.53 6.53 -3.46
N PHE A 146 -2.09 6.97 -4.59
CA PHE A 146 -3.10 8.02 -4.63
C PHE A 146 -4.40 7.60 -3.95
N SER A 147 -4.87 6.38 -4.24
CA SER A 147 -6.03 5.78 -3.58
C SER A 147 -5.84 5.73 -2.06
N LEU A 148 -4.64 5.37 -1.60
CA LEU A 148 -4.29 5.38 -0.19
C LEU A 148 -4.36 6.79 0.42
N PHE A 149 -3.87 7.83 -0.25
CA PHE A 149 -3.99 9.20 0.24
C PHE A 149 -5.46 9.66 0.35
N LEU A 150 -6.27 9.33 -0.65
CA LEU A 150 -7.72 9.59 -0.65
C LEU A 150 -8.42 8.87 0.50
N ASP A 151 -8.08 7.61 0.77
CA ASP A 151 -8.64 6.83 1.88
C ASP A 151 -8.28 7.44 3.26
N PHE A 152 -7.17 8.17 3.37
CA PHE A 152 -6.79 8.94 4.55
C PHE A 152 -7.43 10.34 4.62
N GLY A 153 -8.26 10.69 3.65
CA GLY A 153 -8.96 11.98 3.56
C GLY A 153 -8.04 13.14 3.18
N ILE A 154 -6.95 12.87 2.46
CA ILE A 154 -6.00 13.88 1.98
C ILE A 154 -6.50 14.43 0.64
N ASP A 155 -6.60 15.75 0.51
CA ASP A 155 -6.92 16.41 -0.76
C ASP A 155 -5.70 16.44 -1.68
N ILE A 156 -5.54 15.37 -2.47
CA ILE A 156 -4.47 15.28 -3.46
C ILE A 156 -4.77 16.05 -4.74
N SER A 157 -6.04 16.45 -4.98
CA SER A 157 -6.43 17.24 -6.16
C SER A 157 -5.71 18.58 -6.19
N SER A 158 -5.75 19.31 -5.07
CA SER A 158 -5.08 20.60 -4.93
C SER A 158 -3.56 20.45 -5.03
N ILE A 159 -3.01 19.37 -4.47
CA ILE A 159 -1.57 19.10 -4.48
C ILE A 159 -1.09 18.84 -5.92
N ILE A 160 -1.73 17.93 -6.65
CA ILE A 160 -1.36 17.58 -8.03
C ILE A 160 -1.48 18.81 -8.95
N ASN A 161 -2.58 19.56 -8.87
CA ASN A 161 -2.74 20.76 -9.68
C ASN A 161 -1.72 21.86 -9.37
N SER A 162 -1.08 21.83 -8.19
CA SER A 162 -0.03 22.78 -7.80
C SER A 162 1.38 22.36 -8.21
N ILE A 163 1.62 21.07 -8.42
CA ILE A 163 2.95 20.50 -8.70
C ILE A 163 3.10 20.14 -10.17
N CYS A 164 2.05 19.55 -10.76
CA CYS A 164 2.11 18.89 -12.05
C CYS A 164 1.60 19.81 -13.17
N ASP A 165 2.35 19.87 -14.27
CA ASP A 165 1.92 20.53 -15.49
C ASP A 165 0.82 19.74 -16.20
N GLU A 166 0.16 20.32 -17.22
CA GLU A 166 -0.96 19.67 -17.94
C GLU A 166 -0.57 18.35 -18.61
N SER A 167 0.70 18.20 -19.01
CA SER A 167 1.21 16.98 -19.66
C SER A 167 1.70 15.91 -18.68
N SER A 168 1.57 16.11 -17.37
CA SER A 168 2.04 15.12 -16.38
C SER A 168 1.14 13.89 -16.38
N ILE A 169 1.75 12.72 -16.52
CA ILE A 169 1.10 11.41 -16.38
C ILE A 169 0.39 11.27 -15.02
N LEU A 170 0.86 11.94 -13.97
CA LEU A 170 0.24 11.87 -12.65
C LEU A 170 -1.19 12.45 -12.65
N LYS A 171 -1.52 13.39 -13.54
CA LYS A 171 -2.89 13.91 -13.67
C LYS A 171 -3.83 12.85 -14.23
N ASP A 172 -3.38 12.10 -15.23
CA ASP A 172 -4.17 11.02 -15.83
C ASP A 172 -4.35 9.88 -14.83
N ILE A 173 -3.28 9.45 -14.16
CA ILE A 173 -3.33 8.43 -13.11
C ILE A 173 -4.25 8.85 -11.95
N TYR A 174 -4.25 10.13 -11.58
CA TYR A 174 -5.16 10.65 -10.56
C TYR A 174 -6.62 10.59 -10.99
N ASN A 175 -6.93 10.98 -12.23
CA ASN A 175 -8.29 10.88 -12.76
C ASN A 175 -8.76 9.42 -12.77
N ASP A 176 -7.88 8.49 -13.12
CA ASP A 176 -8.17 7.05 -13.07
C ASP A 176 -8.32 6.54 -11.65
N ALA A 177 -7.52 7.03 -10.69
CA ALA A 177 -7.70 6.73 -9.27
C ALA A 177 -9.08 7.19 -8.76
N ILE A 178 -9.59 8.34 -9.20
CA ILE A 178 -10.96 8.79 -8.85
C ILE A 178 -12.02 7.91 -9.51
N LYS A 179 -11.84 7.60 -10.79
CA LYS A 179 -12.86 6.96 -11.63
C LYS A 179 -12.98 5.45 -11.38
N TYR A 180 -11.83 4.79 -11.25
CA TYR A 180 -11.70 3.33 -11.18
C TYR A 180 -11.14 2.85 -9.86
N GLY A 181 -10.63 3.74 -9.00
CA GLY A 181 -10.11 3.40 -7.69
C GLY A 181 -11.18 2.73 -6.84
N LYS A 182 -11.25 1.39 -6.93
CA LYS A 182 -11.69 0.58 -5.81
C LYS A 182 -10.78 0.98 -4.67
N ARG A 183 -11.34 1.54 -3.58
CA ARG A 183 -10.70 1.72 -2.27
C ARG A 183 -9.62 0.66 -2.13
N SER A 184 -8.37 1.10 -2.04
CA SER A 184 -7.15 0.33 -2.26
C SER A 184 -7.33 -1.20 -2.07
N SER A 185 -6.88 -2.02 -3.03
CA SER A 185 -6.83 -3.50 -2.92
C SER A 185 -6.14 -3.96 -1.62
N ILE A 186 -5.31 -3.09 -1.06
CA ILE A 186 -4.99 -3.04 0.34
C ILE A 186 -6.25 -2.67 1.14
N GLU A 187 -7.02 -3.68 1.57
CA GLU A 187 -8.03 -3.44 2.59
C GLU A 187 -7.33 -2.76 3.78
N ILE A 188 -7.52 -1.46 3.95
CA ILE A 188 -7.01 -0.69 5.09
C ILE A 188 -7.39 -1.38 6.40
N ASN A 189 -8.54 -2.07 6.39
CA ASN A 189 -9.01 -2.93 7.47
C ASN A 189 -8.13 -4.18 7.70
N LYS A 190 -7.54 -4.80 6.67
CA LYS A 190 -6.53 -5.87 6.82
C LYS A 190 -5.20 -5.34 7.35
N ILE A 191 -4.71 -4.18 6.90
CA ILE A 191 -3.51 -3.54 7.50
C ILE A 191 -3.73 -3.25 8.98
N ARG A 192 -4.88 -2.66 9.33
CA ARG A 192 -5.26 -2.41 10.73
C ARG A 192 -5.29 -3.70 11.57
N LYS A 193 -5.58 -4.84 10.95
CA LYS A 193 -5.66 -6.17 11.60
C LYS A 193 -4.33 -6.95 11.60
N GLN A 194 -3.41 -6.70 10.66
CA GLN A 194 -2.12 -7.41 10.52
C GLN A 194 -1.03 -6.94 11.48
N ARG A 195 -1.03 -5.66 11.88
CA ARG A 195 -0.35 -5.29 13.12
C ARG A 195 -1.11 -6.01 14.22
N ASN A 196 -0.50 -6.95 14.95
CA ASN A 196 -1.04 -7.48 16.22
C ASN A 196 -1.63 -6.30 17.01
N PRO A 197 -2.94 -6.01 16.92
CA PRO A 197 -3.46 -4.78 17.45
C PRO A 197 -3.39 -4.96 18.94
N ILE A 198 -2.85 -3.98 19.67
CA ILE A 198 -3.06 -3.98 21.12
C ILE A 198 -4.57 -4.06 21.31
N THR A 199 -5.02 -5.15 21.93
CA THR A 199 -6.45 -5.41 22.04
C THR A 199 -7.07 -4.37 22.97
N ALA A 200 -8.36 -4.07 22.81
CA ALA A 200 -9.07 -3.17 23.73
C ALA A 200 -8.93 -3.61 25.21
N ASN A 201 -8.76 -4.92 25.44
CA ASN A 201 -8.44 -5.50 26.74
C ASN A 201 -7.05 -5.07 27.24
N GLN A 202 -6.01 -5.26 26.42
CA GLN A 202 -4.65 -4.86 26.76
C GLN A 202 -4.52 -3.36 27.00
N GLN A 203 -5.21 -2.54 26.19
CA GLN A 203 -5.27 -1.09 26.38
C GLN A 203 -5.92 -0.74 27.71
N TYR A 204 -7.10 -1.31 27.99
CA TYR A 204 -7.81 -1.09 29.25
C TYR A 204 -6.99 -1.51 30.47
N ASP A 205 -6.41 -2.71 30.46
CA ASP A 205 -5.66 -3.25 31.60
C ASP A 205 -4.40 -2.40 31.89
N THR A 206 -3.74 -1.90 30.83
CA THR A 206 -2.61 -0.96 30.93
C THR A 206 -3.03 0.37 31.56
N ILE A 207 -4.11 0.98 31.06
CA ILE A 207 -4.64 2.26 31.58
C ILE A 207 -5.06 2.10 33.04
N LYS A 208 -5.78 1.02 33.36
CA LYS A 208 -6.23 0.72 34.71
C LYS A 208 -5.05 0.58 35.68
N ALA A 209 -4.02 -0.16 35.29
CA ALA A 209 -2.82 -0.33 36.11
C ALA A 209 -2.11 1.00 36.39
N LEU A 210 -2.01 1.88 35.38
CA LEU A 210 -1.45 3.23 35.52
C LEU A 210 -2.30 4.12 36.45
N LEU A 211 -3.63 4.11 36.28
CA LEU A 211 -4.54 4.87 37.14
C LEU A 211 -4.47 4.38 38.60
N ASN A 212 -4.45 3.06 38.82
CA ASN A 212 -4.29 2.48 40.15
C ASN A 212 -2.95 2.90 40.78
N ALA A 213 -1.85 2.87 40.02
CA ALA A 213 -0.53 3.31 40.49
C ALA A 213 -0.49 4.81 40.82
N ALA A 214 -1.31 5.62 40.16
CA ALA A 214 -1.51 7.04 40.44
C ALA A 214 -2.46 7.30 41.63
N GLY A 215 -2.99 6.27 42.29
CA GLY A 215 -3.89 6.39 43.43
C GLY A 215 -5.34 6.68 43.06
N TRP A 216 -5.75 6.38 41.83
CA TRP A 216 -7.15 6.55 41.42
C TRP A 216 -8.06 5.52 42.10
N GLU A 217 -9.08 6.01 42.79
CA GLU A 217 -10.02 5.19 43.59
C GLU A 217 -11.19 4.60 42.76
N GLY A 218 -11.19 4.85 41.44
CA GLY A 218 -12.20 4.35 40.50
C GLY A 218 -13.29 5.37 40.13
N ALA A 219 -14.14 4.99 39.19
CA ALA A 219 -15.34 5.71 38.77
C ALA A 219 -16.42 4.70 38.36
N ASP A 220 -17.63 5.16 38.04
CA ASP A 220 -18.64 4.26 37.50
C ASP A 220 -18.25 3.74 36.10
N ASN A 221 -18.66 2.51 35.78
CA ASN A 221 -18.29 1.84 34.55
C ASN A 221 -18.68 2.60 33.27
N THR A 222 -19.66 3.51 33.33
CA THR A 222 -20.03 4.34 32.17
C THR A 222 -18.94 5.35 31.87
N LYS A 223 -18.51 6.10 32.89
CA LYS A 223 -17.44 7.11 32.76
C LYS A 223 -16.10 6.48 32.39
N ILE A 224 -15.79 5.32 32.96
CA ILE A 224 -14.58 4.57 32.60
C ILE A 224 -14.63 4.15 31.13
N ALA A 225 -15.77 3.62 30.68
CA ALA A 225 -15.93 3.21 29.29
C ALA A 225 -15.83 4.38 28.32
N GLU A 226 -16.40 5.54 28.65
CA GLU A 226 -16.29 6.77 27.85
C GLU A 226 -14.85 7.27 27.76
N PHE A 227 -14.14 7.34 28.89
CA PHE A 227 -12.74 7.76 28.93
C PHE A 227 -11.83 6.83 28.13
N VAL A 228 -11.96 5.51 28.34
CA VAL A 228 -11.15 4.51 27.62
C VAL A 228 -11.49 4.55 26.14
N ALA A 229 -12.77 4.62 25.77
CA ALA A 229 -13.20 4.73 24.38
C ALA A 229 -12.64 5.99 23.70
N TRP A 230 -12.60 7.13 24.39
CA TRP A 230 -11.94 8.33 23.91
C TRP A 230 -10.43 8.11 23.69
N LEU A 231 -9.73 7.53 24.68
CA LEU A 231 -8.28 7.31 24.61
C LEU A 231 -7.88 6.34 23.48
N VAL A 232 -8.70 5.30 23.24
CA VAL A 232 -8.41 4.24 22.26
C VAL A 232 -9.14 4.40 20.93
N ASN A 233 -9.88 5.50 20.76
CA ASN A 233 -10.76 5.75 19.63
C ASN A 233 -11.73 4.58 19.34
N GLY A 234 -12.33 4.06 20.42
CA GLY A 234 -13.24 2.91 20.42
C GLY A 234 -14.70 3.27 20.70
N SER A 235 -15.57 2.26 20.80
CA SER A 235 -16.98 2.42 21.18
C SER A 235 -17.17 2.30 22.69
N PRO A 236 -17.75 3.31 23.39
CA PRO A 236 -18.05 3.21 24.82
C PRO A 236 -18.93 2.01 25.17
N THR A 237 -19.92 1.72 24.33
CA THR A 237 -20.82 0.57 24.50
C THR A 237 -20.05 -0.74 24.47
N TYR A 238 -19.12 -0.90 23.52
CA TYR A 238 -18.29 -2.10 23.40
C TYR A 238 -17.38 -2.28 24.62
N ILE A 239 -16.69 -1.21 25.07
CA ILE A 239 -15.84 -1.25 26.26
C ILE A 239 -16.65 -1.67 27.48
N ARG A 240 -17.83 -1.05 27.68
CA ARG A 240 -18.69 -1.35 28.82
C ARG A 240 -19.21 -2.78 28.81
N GLN A 241 -19.67 -3.26 27.66
CA GLN A 241 -20.33 -4.57 27.53
C GLN A 241 -19.38 -5.76 27.47
N TYR A 242 -18.16 -5.60 26.93
CA TYR A 242 -17.27 -6.73 26.65
C TYR A 242 -15.95 -6.69 27.40
N ILE A 243 -15.52 -5.50 27.84
CA ILE A 243 -14.22 -5.30 28.51
C ILE A 243 -14.41 -5.14 30.01
N LEU A 244 -15.33 -4.27 30.44
CA LEU A 244 -15.60 -3.97 31.86
C LEU A 244 -16.50 -5.00 32.56
N SER A 245 -17.49 -5.56 31.85
CA SER A 245 -18.41 -6.58 32.39
C SER A 245 -17.72 -7.93 32.69
N GLY A 246 -16.56 -8.18 32.06
CA GLY A 246 -15.81 -9.42 32.19
C GLY A 246 -16.36 -10.61 31.39
N GLU A 247 -17.40 -10.43 30.56
CA GLU A 247 -18.17 -11.52 29.93
C GLU A 247 -17.45 -12.35 28.83
N SER A 248 -16.16 -12.14 28.50
CA SER A 248 -15.58 -12.84 27.34
C SER A 248 -14.09 -13.19 27.36
N ARG A 249 -13.43 -13.21 28.52
CA ARG A 249 -12.00 -13.58 28.57
C ARG A 249 -11.76 -14.89 29.29
N ASP A 250 -11.44 -15.93 28.51
CA ASP A 250 -10.88 -17.16 29.05
C ASP A 250 -9.52 -16.92 29.75
N LYS A 251 -9.11 -17.89 30.57
CA LYS A 251 -7.92 -17.79 31.42
C LYS A 251 -6.63 -17.66 30.60
N ASP A 252 -6.56 -18.34 29.47
CA ASP A 252 -5.36 -18.38 28.63
C ASP A 252 -5.12 -17.04 27.95
N LYS A 253 -6.19 -16.40 27.48
CA LYS A 253 -6.15 -15.05 26.88
C LYS A 253 -5.77 -13.98 27.90
N LYS A 254 -6.28 -14.06 29.14
CA LYS A 254 -5.85 -13.16 30.23
C LYS A 254 -4.36 -13.30 30.52
N ASN A 255 -3.85 -14.53 30.58
CA ASN A 255 -2.44 -14.78 30.83
C ASN A 255 -1.55 -14.28 29.68
N ALA A 256 -1.98 -14.47 28.43
CA ALA A 256 -1.26 -13.98 27.26
C ALA A 256 -1.21 -12.44 27.22
N ASP A 257 -2.33 -11.77 27.49
CA ASP A 257 -2.42 -10.31 27.57
C ASP A 257 -1.52 -9.79 28.71
N SER A 258 -1.60 -10.38 29.90
CA SER A 258 -0.82 -10.00 31.08
C SER A 258 0.70 -10.11 30.85
N LYS A 259 1.16 -11.22 30.25
CA LYS A 259 2.57 -11.41 29.89
C LYS A 259 3.07 -10.38 28.88
N LEU A 260 2.26 -10.09 27.85
CA LEU A 260 2.64 -9.08 26.86
C LEU A 260 2.76 -7.69 27.49
N ILE A 261 1.83 -7.32 28.38
CA ILE A 261 1.88 -6.06 29.12
C ILE A 261 3.13 -6.02 30.00
N GLU A 262 3.42 -7.10 30.74
CA GLU A 262 4.64 -7.23 31.55
C GLU A 262 5.91 -6.97 30.73
N GLU A 263 6.04 -7.60 29.57
CA GLU A 263 7.17 -7.38 28.65
C GLU A 263 7.30 -5.91 28.24
N LYS A 264 6.19 -5.21 27.97
CA LYS A 264 6.21 -3.80 27.57
C LYS A 264 6.56 -2.86 28.72
N PHE A 265 6.03 -3.07 29.92
CA PHE A 265 6.40 -2.26 31.10
C PHE A 265 7.88 -2.45 31.47
N LYS A 266 8.42 -3.66 31.32
CA LYS A 266 9.84 -3.93 31.58
C LYS A 266 10.78 -3.10 30.69
N LEU A 267 10.40 -2.82 29.45
CA LEU A 267 11.20 -1.99 28.52
C LEU A 267 11.40 -0.56 29.02
N ILE A 268 10.48 -0.05 29.83
CA ILE A 268 10.56 1.30 30.42
C ILE A 268 10.99 1.29 31.89
N GLY A 269 11.53 0.15 32.38
CA GLY A 269 12.04 0.01 33.74
C GLY A 269 10.95 -0.15 34.80
N MET A 270 9.72 -0.51 34.42
CA MET A 270 8.61 -0.71 35.34
C MET A 270 8.27 -2.20 35.48
N SER A 271 7.90 -2.61 36.68
CA SER A 271 7.44 -3.98 36.94
C SER A 271 5.91 -4.03 36.90
N TYR A 272 5.35 -4.94 36.11
CA TYR A 272 3.91 -5.18 36.03
C TYR A 272 3.61 -6.63 36.44
N ASN A 273 2.59 -6.84 37.26
CA ASN A 273 2.11 -8.16 37.65
C ASN A 273 0.59 -8.14 37.74
N ASP A 274 -0.07 -8.77 36.76
CA ASP A 274 -1.51 -9.03 36.76
C ASP A 274 -2.39 -7.82 37.15
N GLY A 275 -2.18 -6.69 36.49
CA GLY A 275 -2.95 -5.46 36.69
C GLY A 275 -2.35 -4.48 37.72
N GLU A 276 -1.25 -4.83 38.36
CA GLU A 276 -0.54 -3.98 39.31
C GLU A 276 0.83 -3.56 38.79
N ILE A 277 1.14 -2.27 38.95
CA ILE A 277 2.50 -1.75 38.73
C ILE A 277 3.20 -1.71 40.08
N LYS A 278 4.32 -2.44 40.20
CA LYS A 278 5.17 -2.39 41.39
C LYS A 278 6.21 -1.27 41.19
N LYS A 279 6.35 -0.44 42.22
CA LYS A 279 7.46 0.52 42.34
C LYS A 279 8.78 -0.21 42.58
#